data_AF-A0A961R4F4-F1
#
_entry.id   AF-A0A961R4F4-F1
#
_cell.length_a   1.000
_cell.length_b   1.000
_cell.length_c   1.000
_cell.angle_alpha   90.00
_cell.angle_beta   90.00
_cell.angle_gamma   90.00
#
_symmetry.space_group_name_H-M   'P 1'
#
loop_
_entity.id
_entity.type
_entity.pdbx_description
1 polymer ?
#
loop_
_entity_poly.entity_id
_entity_poly.type
_entity_poly.pdbx_seq_one_letter_code
_entity_poly.pdbx_strand_id
1 'polypeptide(L)'
;MIFGGYPSGFIAAVLFAVLAVPAAMLTLYASGLLLRQNRARSLTIDPETGEVFEEEETTGWLLGALAHFWLVARSLLLRRRRQSHPRPAHESSDFDIGEAGQRTAVQPAARPGIAARTTTRIATLWSTLTAPPDDGLENLHQEIRSEPEFSAGPAISGSGQDIAFITAPETAPDYGETVYNPQAEYEEIADQWAEQVPPQPSAAAPAGRVSEPAPKPVQGTRVVREAQQSLQLAQNFELPQLSFLGEARNLVQDASLSAEALEANARLLEGVLEDFGVKGEIINVRPGPVVTLYELEPAPGIKSSRVIGLADDIARSMSAIACRVAVVPGRNAIGIELPNQRRETVYLREILSAKDYEETRQKLALVLGKTIGGEPVIADLAKMPHLLVAGTTGSGKSVAINTMILSILYRLTPDQVKMIMIDPKMLELSIYDGIPHLLTPVVTDPKKAVVAL
;
A
#
# COMPACT_ATOMS: atom_id res chain seq x y z
N MET A 1 74.27 -19.16 -0.81
CA MET A 1 73.68 -17.93 -1.37
C MET A 1 72.44 -18.35 -2.13
N ILE A 2 71.25 -17.89 -1.73
CA ILE A 2 70.04 -17.62 -2.55
C ILE A 2 68.98 -17.22 -1.50
N PHE A 3 69.02 -15.96 -1.10
CA PHE A 3 67.93 -15.25 -0.42
C PHE A 3 67.95 -13.82 -0.94
N GLY A 4 66.80 -13.31 -1.36
CA GLY A 4 66.47 -11.88 -1.20
C GLY A 4 66.78 -10.88 -2.32
N GLY A 5 66.97 -11.29 -3.58
CA GLY A 5 67.07 -10.34 -4.71
C GLY A 5 65.87 -10.42 -5.65
N TYR A 6 65.26 -9.29 -6.00
CA TYR A 6 64.35 -9.23 -7.15
C TYR A 6 65.10 -9.66 -8.41
N PRO A 7 64.52 -10.48 -9.31
CA PRO A 7 65.19 -10.82 -10.56
C PRO A 7 65.49 -9.53 -11.31
N SER A 8 66.75 -9.33 -11.68
CA SER A 8 67.23 -8.17 -12.45
C SER A 8 67.83 -8.62 -13.77
N GLY A 9 67.75 -7.78 -14.80
CA GLY A 9 68.27 -8.07 -16.13
C GLY A 9 67.31 -8.91 -16.99
N PHE A 10 67.86 -9.71 -17.90
CA PHE A 10 67.08 -10.42 -18.92
C PHE A 10 66.01 -11.35 -18.34
N ILE A 11 66.31 -12.03 -17.23
CA ILE A 11 65.36 -12.94 -16.55
C ILE A 11 64.15 -12.16 -16.02
N ALA A 12 64.34 -10.93 -15.54
CA ALA A 12 63.26 -10.06 -15.09
C ALA A 12 62.37 -9.62 -16.25
N ALA A 13 62.97 -9.30 -17.40
CA ALA A 13 62.26 -8.91 -18.60
C ALA A 13 61.40 -10.05 -19.15
N VAL A 14 61.92 -11.29 -19.14
CA VAL A 14 61.16 -12.48 -19.52
C VAL A 14 60.02 -12.75 -18.55
N LEU A 15 60.26 -12.69 -17.23
CA LEU A 15 59.21 -12.85 -16.22
C LEU A 15 58.14 -11.75 -16.31
N PHE A 16 58.53 -10.51 -16.59
CA PHE A 16 57.61 -9.41 -16.83
C PHE A 16 56.79 -9.63 -18.10
N ALA A 17 57.41 -10.06 -19.20
CA ALA A 17 56.66 -10.35 -20.42
C ALA A 17 55.66 -11.50 -20.24
N VAL A 18 56.05 -12.56 -19.54
CA VAL A 18 55.20 -13.73 -19.27
C VAL A 18 54.02 -13.39 -18.36
N LEU A 19 54.17 -12.46 -17.41
CA LEU A 19 53.11 -12.12 -16.46
C LEU A 19 52.32 -10.86 -16.82
N ALA A 20 52.97 -9.82 -17.32
CA ALA A 20 52.34 -8.53 -17.61
C ALA A 20 51.53 -8.54 -18.91
N VAL A 21 51.94 -9.31 -19.92
CA VAL A 21 51.22 -9.37 -21.21
C VAL A 21 49.84 -10.05 -21.04
N PRO A 22 49.72 -11.22 -20.39
CA PRO A 22 48.41 -11.82 -20.14
C PRO A 22 47.54 -10.97 -19.20
N ALA A 23 48.14 -10.34 -18.18
CA ALA A 23 47.42 -9.46 -17.26
C ALA A 23 46.87 -8.20 -17.95
N ALA A 24 47.64 -7.58 -18.83
CA ALA A 24 47.18 -6.44 -19.64
C ALA A 24 46.08 -6.86 -20.61
N MET A 25 46.20 -8.04 -21.23
CA MET A 25 45.19 -8.56 -22.16
C MET A 25 43.87 -8.88 -21.44
N LEU A 26 43.92 -9.50 -20.26
CA LEU A 26 42.76 -9.73 -19.41
C LEU A 26 42.11 -8.42 -18.94
N THR A 27 42.91 -7.41 -18.63
CA THR A 27 42.40 -6.09 -18.23
C THR A 27 41.66 -5.40 -19.38
N LEU A 28 42.19 -5.49 -20.61
CA LEU A 28 41.56 -4.94 -21.82
C LEU A 28 40.30 -5.72 -22.24
N TYR A 29 40.27 -7.03 -21.98
CA TYR A 29 39.08 -7.85 -22.17
C TYR A 29 38.00 -7.51 -21.13
N ALA A 30 38.37 -7.43 -19.85
CA ALA A 30 37.46 -7.06 -18.75
C ALA A 30 36.95 -5.61 -18.86
N SER A 31 37.73 -4.69 -19.45
CA SER A 31 37.28 -3.33 -19.72
C SER A 31 36.37 -3.22 -20.95
N GLY A 32 36.07 -4.34 -21.63
CA GLY A 32 35.16 -4.38 -22.77
C GLY A 32 35.67 -3.68 -24.03
N LEU A 33 36.97 -3.34 -24.10
CA LEU A 33 37.55 -2.58 -25.21
C LEU A 33 37.83 -3.44 -26.45
N LEU A 34 38.09 -4.75 -26.27
CA LEU A 34 38.56 -5.62 -27.34
C LEU A 34 37.47 -6.47 -28.03
N LEU A 35 36.31 -6.70 -27.42
CA LEU A 35 35.25 -7.56 -27.99
C LEU A 35 33.82 -7.07 -27.72
N ARG A 36 33.54 -5.78 -27.97
CA ARG A 36 32.14 -5.37 -28.12
C ARG A 36 31.62 -5.71 -29.52
N GLN A 37 31.41 -7.00 -29.79
CA GLN A 37 30.46 -7.37 -30.83
C GLN A 37 29.05 -7.28 -30.21
N ASN A 38 28.39 -6.14 -30.41
CA ASN A 38 26.94 -6.05 -30.23
C ASN A 38 26.27 -6.92 -31.33
N ARG A 39 26.22 -8.23 -31.13
CA ARG A 39 25.20 -9.07 -31.77
C ARG A 39 24.18 -9.40 -30.71
N ALA A 40 22.95 -8.94 -30.92
CA ALA A 40 21.81 -9.36 -30.13
C ALA A 40 21.76 -10.89 -30.13
N ARG A 41 21.82 -11.48 -28.94
CA ARG A 41 21.65 -12.92 -28.73
C ARG A 41 20.22 -13.24 -29.14
N SER A 42 20.04 -13.94 -30.26
CA SER A 42 18.71 -14.41 -30.68
C SER A 42 18.31 -15.56 -29.76
N LEU A 43 17.35 -15.31 -28.87
CA LEU A 43 16.68 -16.35 -28.11
C LEU A 43 15.72 -17.08 -29.05
N THR A 44 16.07 -18.30 -29.45
CA THR A 44 15.15 -19.20 -30.16
C THR A 44 14.21 -19.85 -29.16
N ILE A 45 12.91 -19.57 -29.30
CA ILE A 45 11.84 -20.15 -28.50
C ILE A 45 11.23 -21.30 -29.29
N ASP A 46 11.16 -22.49 -28.71
CA ASP A 46 10.49 -23.65 -29.31
C ASP A 46 8.96 -23.44 -29.25
N PRO A 47 8.27 -23.37 -30.40
CA PRO A 47 6.85 -22.98 -30.44
C PRO A 47 5.88 -24.01 -29.83
N GLU A 48 6.30 -25.23 -29.52
CA GLU A 48 5.41 -26.25 -28.94
C GLU A 48 5.52 -26.41 -27.42
N THR A 49 6.64 -26.03 -26.80
CA THR A 49 6.88 -26.27 -25.36
C THR A 49 7.19 -25.02 -24.54
N GLY A 50 7.59 -23.92 -25.18
CA GLY A 50 7.85 -22.63 -24.51
C GLY A 50 9.07 -22.60 -23.58
N GLU A 51 9.91 -23.64 -23.56
CA GLU A 51 11.12 -23.67 -22.74
C GLU A 51 12.29 -22.93 -23.43
N VAL A 52 13.04 -22.18 -22.62
CA VAL A 52 14.20 -21.39 -23.05
C VAL A 52 15.48 -22.13 -22.68
N PHE A 53 16.26 -22.56 -23.67
CA PHE A 53 17.57 -23.15 -23.44
C PHE A 53 18.67 -22.07 -23.47
N GLU A 54 19.37 -21.89 -22.36
CA GLU A 54 20.64 -21.17 -22.33
C GLU A 54 21.79 -22.15 -22.61
N GLU A 55 22.57 -21.93 -23.67
CA GLU A 55 23.85 -22.62 -23.84
C GLU A 55 24.82 -22.16 -22.73
N GLU A 56 25.10 -23.06 -21.81
CA GLU A 56 25.99 -22.86 -20.67
C GLU A 56 27.47 -22.91 -21.13
N GLU A 57 28.08 -21.74 -21.35
CA GLU A 57 29.54 -21.64 -21.49
C GLU A 57 30.20 -21.87 -20.11
N THR A 58 30.81 -23.04 -19.95
CA THR A 58 31.43 -23.59 -18.74
C THR A 58 32.57 -22.77 -18.11
N THR A 59 32.88 -21.58 -18.64
CA THR A 59 33.94 -20.67 -18.16
C THR A 59 33.42 -19.48 -17.35
N GLY A 60 32.11 -19.19 -17.38
CA GLY A 60 31.52 -18.01 -16.73
C GLY A 60 31.57 -18.03 -15.19
N TRP A 61 31.48 -19.21 -14.57
CA TRP A 61 31.46 -19.33 -13.11
C TRP A 61 32.81 -18.98 -12.47
N LEU A 62 33.93 -19.30 -13.13
CA LEU A 62 35.29 -18.96 -12.67
C LEU A 62 35.53 -17.45 -12.74
N LEU A 63 35.06 -16.79 -13.80
CA LEU A 63 35.14 -15.35 -13.95
C LEU A 63 34.28 -14.61 -12.91
N GLY A 64 33.07 -15.12 -12.65
CA GLY A 64 32.20 -14.61 -11.59
C GLY A 64 32.81 -14.74 -10.19
N ALA A 65 33.42 -15.88 -9.88
CA ALA A 65 34.09 -16.11 -8.60
C ALA A 65 35.31 -15.19 -8.41
N LEU A 66 36.11 -14.99 -9.45
CA LEU A 66 37.26 -14.08 -9.43
C LEU A 66 36.84 -12.61 -9.25
N ALA A 67 35.78 -12.17 -9.94
CA ALA A 67 35.24 -10.82 -9.78
C ALA A 67 34.73 -10.59 -8.36
N HIS A 68 34.02 -11.57 -7.79
CA HIS A 68 33.51 -11.49 -6.43
C HIS A 68 34.64 -11.44 -5.40
N PHE A 69 35.69 -12.25 -5.58
CA PHE A 69 36.85 -12.25 -4.68
C PHE A 69 37.60 -10.91 -4.72
N TRP A 70 37.75 -10.32 -5.91
CA TRP A 70 38.39 -9.01 -6.09
C TRP A 70 37.61 -7.87 -5.40
N LEU A 71 36.28 -7.84 -5.55
CA LEU A 71 35.44 -6.84 -4.92
C LEU A 71 35.47 -6.93 -3.38
N VAL A 72 35.48 -8.15 -2.84
CA VAL A 72 35.62 -8.38 -1.40
C VAL A 72 37.00 -7.91 -0.90
N ALA A 73 38.09 -8.27 -1.58
CA ALA A 73 39.45 -7.85 -1.23
C ALA A 73 39.62 -6.33 -1.27
N ARG A 74 39.07 -5.67 -2.30
CA ARG A 74 39.07 -4.20 -2.45
C ARG A 74 38.32 -3.52 -1.31
N SER A 75 37.17 -4.05 -0.90
CA SER A 75 36.39 -3.49 0.21
C SER A 75 37.15 -3.57 1.55
N LEU A 76 37.90 -4.65 1.77
CA LEU A 76 38.72 -4.89 2.95
C LEU A 76 39.94 -3.95 3.00
N LEU A 77 40.57 -3.71 1.84
CA LEU A 77 41.66 -2.74 1.70
C LEU A 77 41.20 -1.30 1.95
N LEU A 78 40.02 -0.92 1.46
CA LEU A 78 39.43 0.39 1.71
C LEU A 78 39.01 0.57 3.18
N ARG A 79 38.54 -0.49 3.84
CA ARG A 79 38.24 -0.49 5.29
C ARG A 79 39.51 -0.35 6.13
N ARG A 80 40.60 -1.06 5.78
CA ARG A 80 41.91 -0.90 6.45
C ARG A 80 42.52 0.48 6.25
N ARG A 81 42.40 1.09 5.06
CA ARG A 81 42.84 2.47 4.79
C ARG A 81 42.00 3.54 5.52
N ARG A 82 40.75 3.25 5.86
CA ARG A 82 39.91 4.15 6.67
C ARG A 82 40.20 4.08 8.17
N GLN A 83 40.86 3.02 8.64
CA GLN A 83 41.27 2.88 10.06
C GLN A 83 42.58 3.60 10.39
N SER A 84 43.33 4.09 9.39
CA SER A 84 44.60 4.80 9.58
C SER A 84 44.49 6.34 9.63
N HIS A 85 43.28 6.90 9.65
CA HIS A 85 43.06 8.32 9.94
C HIS A 85 42.30 8.46 11.27
N PRO A 86 42.88 9.11 12.31
CA PRO A 86 42.11 9.48 13.48
C PRO A 86 41.07 10.54 13.07
N ARG A 87 39.81 10.30 13.43
CA ARG A 87 38.73 11.29 13.31
C ARG A 87 39.03 12.49 14.21
N PRO A 88 38.80 13.73 13.77
CA PRO A 88 38.74 14.86 14.71
C PRO A 88 37.56 14.63 15.67
N ALA A 89 37.78 15.00 16.93
CA ALA A 89 36.85 14.80 18.03
C ALA A 89 35.49 15.49 17.74
N HIS A 90 34.42 14.78 18.11
CA HIS A 90 33.09 15.35 18.24
C HIS A 90 33.14 16.43 19.33
N GLU A 91 32.97 17.70 18.96
CA GLU A 91 32.62 18.75 19.92
C GLU A 91 31.21 18.48 20.44
N SER A 92 31.14 18.18 21.73
CA SER A 92 29.94 18.28 22.55
C SER A 92 29.54 19.75 22.64
N SER A 93 28.44 20.14 22.00
CA SER A 93 27.81 21.42 22.29
C SER A 93 27.01 21.27 23.58
N ASP A 94 27.69 21.46 24.71
CA ASP A 94 27.06 21.88 25.95
C ASP A 94 26.35 23.23 25.72
N PHE A 95 25.21 23.36 26.38
CA PHE A 95 24.47 24.61 26.48
C PHE A 95 25.28 25.61 27.32
N ASP A 96 25.57 26.78 26.76
CA ASP A 96 25.98 27.95 27.54
C ASP A 96 24.83 28.97 27.58
N ILE A 97 24.34 29.24 28.79
CA ILE A 97 23.37 30.28 29.11
C ILE A 97 24.16 31.53 29.44
N GLY A 98 24.19 32.50 28.51
CA GLY A 98 24.63 33.87 28.76
C GLY A 98 23.43 34.78 29.04
N GLU A 99 23.57 35.64 30.06
CA GLU A 99 22.62 36.71 30.40
C GLU A 99 22.37 37.67 29.23
N ALA A 100 21.15 38.21 29.16
CA ALA A 100 20.55 39.04 28.10
C ALA A 100 19.94 38.25 26.93
N GLY A 101 18.66 37.89 27.10
CA GLY A 101 17.86 37.15 26.13
C GLY A 101 17.49 37.94 24.86
N GLN A 102 18.24 37.71 23.78
CA GLN A 102 17.82 37.97 22.41
C GLN A 102 18.49 36.98 21.45
N ARG A 103 17.69 36.15 20.76
CA ARG A 103 18.16 35.24 19.70
C ARG A 103 17.88 35.85 18.33
N THR A 104 18.91 36.37 17.68
CA THR A 104 18.89 36.69 16.24
C THR A 104 19.24 35.45 15.44
N ALA A 105 18.41 35.10 14.46
CA ALA A 105 18.62 33.97 13.56
C ALA A 105 19.79 34.25 12.61
N VAL A 106 20.81 33.38 12.61
CA VAL A 106 21.83 33.37 11.57
C VAL A 106 21.26 32.64 10.35
N GLN A 107 21.06 33.39 9.28
CA GLN A 107 20.56 32.91 8.00
C GLN A 107 21.68 32.15 7.26
N PRO A 108 21.49 30.89 6.84
CA PRO A 108 22.50 30.23 6.03
C PRO A 108 22.48 30.80 4.61
N ALA A 109 23.62 31.34 4.17
CA ALA A 109 23.80 31.91 2.85
C ALA A 109 23.51 30.86 1.75
N ALA A 110 22.51 31.14 0.93
CA ALA A 110 22.17 30.35 -0.25
C ALA A 110 23.34 30.38 -1.25
N ARG A 111 23.83 29.20 -1.66
CA ARG A 111 24.72 29.05 -2.83
C ARG A 111 23.85 28.97 -4.09
N PRO A 112 23.90 29.95 -5.01
CA PRO A 112 23.17 29.84 -6.26
C PRO A 112 24.00 29.01 -7.27
N GLY A 113 23.32 28.13 -7.99
CA GLY A 113 23.81 27.65 -9.29
C GLY A 113 24.42 26.25 -9.34
N ILE A 114 23.62 25.21 -9.05
CA ILE A 114 23.85 23.86 -9.62
C ILE A 114 22.54 23.22 -10.11
N ALA A 115 21.40 23.48 -9.46
CA ALA A 115 20.12 22.84 -9.80
C ALA A 115 19.48 23.31 -11.13
N ALA A 116 19.72 24.55 -11.58
CA ALA A 116 19.07 25.10 -12.78
C ALA A 116 19.75 24.72 -14.11
N ARG A 117 21.01 24.24 -14.08
CA ARG A 117 21.77 23.91 -15.30
C ARG A 117 21.67 22.44 -15.72
N THR A 118 21.31 21.55 -14.79
CA THR A 118 21.14 20.12 -15.06
C THR A 118 19.76 19.80 -15.62
N THR A 119 18.70 20.47 -15.15
CA THR A 119 17.33 20.32 -15.66
C THR A 119 17.19 20.77 -17.11
N THR A 120 17.79 21.90 -17.49
CA THR A 120 17.70 22.39 -18.88
C THR A 120 18.43 21.50 -19.88
N ARG A 121 19.56 20.88 -19.48
CA ARG A 121 20.33 19.97 -20.36
C ARG A 121 19.66 18.62 -20.55
N ILE A 122 18.96 18.11 -19.54
CA ILE A 122 18.22 16.84 -19.65
C ILE A 122 16.94 17.04 -20.47
N ALA A 123 16.25 18.18 -20.29
CA ALA A 123 15.06 18.52 -21.07
C ALA A 123 15.35 18.69 -22.57
N THR A 124 16.46 19.35 -22.94
CA THR A 124 16.85 19.47 -24.35
C THR A 124 17.28 18.14 -24.95
N LEU A 125 18.07 17.33 -24.23
CA LEU A 125 18.46 16.01 -24.72
C LEU A 125 17.24 15.09 -24.93
N TRP A 126 16.24 15.17 -24.05
CA TRP A 126 14.99 14.43 -24.16
C TRP A 126 14.18 14.86 -25.39
N SER A 127 14.04 16.17 -25.61
CA SER A 127 13.33 16.72 -26.78
C SER A 127 13.94 16.30 -28.12
N THR A 128 15.26 16.14 -28.19
CA THR A 128 15.95 15.68 -29.40
C THR A 128 15.86 14.16 -29.60
N LEU A 129 15.62 13.39 -28.53
CA LEU A 129 15.48 11.93 -28.57
C LEU A 129 14.03 11.46 -28.72
N THR A 130 13.04 12.32 -28.46
CA THR A 130 11.60 12.03 -28.59
C THR A 130 10.93 12.67 -29.81
N ALA A 131 11.69 13.33 -30.70
CA ALA A 131 11.15 13.79 -31.96
C ALA A 131 10.77 12.56 -32.82
N PRO A 132 9.51 12.43 -33.29
CA PRO A 132 9.12 11.35 -34.19
C PRO A 132 9.86 11.48 -35.53
N PRO A 133 10.13 10.37 -36.25
CA PRO A 133 10.55 10.45 -37.64
C PRO A 133 9.40 11.06 -38.47
N ASP A 134 9.74 11.98 -39.37
CA ASP A 134 8.79 12.69 -40.20
C ASP A 134 8.26 11.76 -41.31
N ASP A 135 7.22 11.00 -40.98
CA ASP A 135 6.63 9.96 -41.84
C ASP A 135 5.51 10.52 -42.76
N GLY A 136 5.31 11.84 -42.81
CA GLY A 136 4.45 12.50 -43.82
C GLY A 136 2.95 12.14 -43.79
N LEU A 137 2.43 11.59 -42.69
CA LEU A 137 1.07 11.08 -42.57
C LEU A 137 0.08 12.02 -41.85
N GLU A 138 0.38 13.32 -41.76
CA GLU A 138 -0.46 14.32 -41.06
C GLU A 138 -1.79 14.66 -41.76
N ASN A 139 -2.07 14.11 -42.95
CA ASN A 139 -3.27 14.44 -43.73
C ASN A 139 -4.44 13.42 -43.65
N LEU A 140 -4.44 12.49 -42.69
CA LEU A 140 -5.48 11.43 -42.62
C LEU A 140 -6.30 11.36 -41.31
N HIS A 141 -6.11 12.28 -40.37
CA HIS A 141 -6.87 12.32 -39.10
C HIS A 141 -7.92 13.44 -39.04
N GLN A 142 -8.48 13.87 -40.17
CA GLN A 142 -9.51 14.92 -40.20
C GLN A 142 -10.93 14.43 -40.52
N GLU A 143 -11.20 13.14 -40.62
CA GLU A 143 -12.55 12.64 -40.86
C GLU A 143 -13.02 11.56 -39.86
N ILE A 144 -14.06 11.96 -39.13
CA ILE A 144 -15.15 11.13 -38.57
C ILE A 144 -14.90 10.47 -37.21
N ARG A 145 -15.35 11.17 -36.16
CA ARG A 145 -16.19 10.61 -35.07
C ARG A 145 -16.96 11.72 -34.37
N SER A 146 -18.17 11.98 -34.86
CA SER A 146 -19.19 12.77 -34.16
C SER A 146 -20.04 11.82 -33.32
N GLU A 147 -19.98 11.94 -31.99
CA GLU A 147 -20.99 11.32 -31.12
C GLU A 147 -22.32 12.09 -31.25
N PRO A 148 -23.48 11.43 -31.21
CA PRO A 148 -24.76 12.13 -31.25
C PRO A 148 -25.07 12.71 -29.86
N GLU A 149 -25.31 14.02 -29.82
CA GLU A 149 -25.92 14.72 -28.69
C GLU A 149 -27.35 14.25 -28.47
N PHE A 150 -27.68 13.80 -27.25
CA PHE A 150 -29.07 13.57 -26.85
C PHE A 150 -29.70 14.89 -26.40
N SER A 151 -30.25 15.64 -27.35
CA SER A 151 -31.03 16.85 -27.10
C SER A 151 -32.47 16.47 -26.69
N ALA A 152 -32.87 16.85 -25.48
CA ALA A 152 -34.27 16.78 -25.04
C ALA A 152 -35.15 17.69 -25.94
N GLY A 153 -36.11 17.07 -26.64
CA GLY A 153 -37.12 17.77 -27.44
C GLY A 153 -38.39 18.10 -26.63
N PRO A 154 -39.20 19.08 -27.09
CA PRO A 154 -40.14 19.82 -26.25
C PRO A 154 -41.49 19.13 -26.06
N ALA A 155 -42.19 19.53 -24.99
CA ALA A 155 -43.55 19.16 -24.66
C ALA A 155 -44.52 19.40 -25.83
N ILE A 156 -45.25 18.36 -26.24
CA ILE A 156 -46.34 18.46 -27.21
C ILE A 156 -47.63 18.66 -26.42
N SER A 157 -48.11 19.91 -26.44
CA SER A 157 -49.52 20.26 -26.23
C SER A 157 -50.25 20.21 -27.57
N GLY A 158 -51.36 19.46 -27.66
CA GLY A 158 -52.39 19.73 -28.66
C GLY A 158 -52.96 18.53 -29.44
N SER A 159 -54.25 18.28 -29.15
CA SER A 159 -55.33 17.81 -30.05
C SER A 159 -55.25 16.42 -30.69
N GLY A 160 -56.09 15.52 -30.13
CA GLY A 160 -57.17 14.87 -30.85
C GLY A 160 -56.79 13.85 -31.92
N GLN A 161 -56.74 12.57 -31.54
CA GLN A 161 -57.34 11.49 -32.32
C GLN A 161 -57.47 10.21 -31.48
N ASP A 162 -58.58 9.52 -31.73
CA ASP A 162 -59.18 8.44 -30.96
C ASP A 162 -58.30 7.20 -30.74
N ILE A 163 -58.20 6.77 -29.48
CA ILE A 163 -57.84 5.39 -29.14
C ILE A 163 -58.98 4.82 -28.30
N ALA A 164 -59.68 3.84 -28.89
CA ALA A 164 -60.83 3.18 -28.29
C ALA A 164 -60.43 2.42 -27.02
N PHE A 165 -60.99 2.84 -25.89
CA PHE A 165 -60.98 2.07 -24.65
C PHE A 165 -62.00 0.93 -24.78
N ILE A 166 -61.52 -0.30 -24.64
CA ILE A 166 -62.37 -1.48 -24.48
C ILE A 166 -62.98 -1.41 -23.08
N THR A 167 -64.27 -1.09 -22.98
CA THR A 167 -65.05 -1.19 -21.75
C THR A 167 -65.63 -2.60 -21.60
N ALA A 168 -65.45 -3.17 -20.40
CA ALA A 168 -66.07 -4.43 -19.98
C ALA A 168 -67.58 -4.23 -19.66
N PRO A 169 -68.41 -5.28 -19.78
CA PRO A 169 -69.87 -5.17 -19.70
C PRO A 169 -70.42 -4.97 -18.27
N GLU A 170 -71.52 -4.21 -18.16
CA GLU A 170 -72.19 -3.75 -16.93
C GLU A 170 -72.98 -4.82 -16.13
N THR A 171 -72.55 -6.08 -16.11
CA THR A 171 -73.25 -7.13 -15.35
C THR A 171 -72.29 -7.97 -14.50
N ALA A 172 -71.58 -7.31 -13.58
CA ALA A 172 -70.86 -7.96 -12.49
C ALA A 172 -71.60 -7.69 -11.15
N PRO A 173 -71.84 -8.71 -10.31
CA PRO A 173 -72.48 -8.51 -9.01
C PRO A 173 -71.57 -7.67 -8.08
N ASP A 174 -72.20 -6.76 -7.35
CA ASP A 174 -71.58 -5.92 -6.31
C ASP A 174 -71.10 -6.80 -5.14
N TYR A 175 -69.79 -7.05 -5.10
CA TYR A 175 -69.11 -7.59 -3.93
C TYR A 175 -68.50 -6.42 -3.18
N GLY A 176 -69.16 -6.02 -2.09
CA GLY A 176 -68.70 -4.93 -1.24
C GLY A 176 -67.22 -5.04 -0.89
N GLU A 177 -66.45 -4.01 -1.27
CA GLU A 177 -65.06 -3.85 -0.88
C GLU A 177 -64.95 -3.70 0.63
N THR A 178 -64.67 -4.81 1.31
CA THR A 178 -63.95 -4.75 2.58
C THR A 178 -62.47 -4.85 2.24
N VAL A 179 -61.74 -3.76 2.51
CA VAL A 179 -60.30 -3.69 2.33
C VAL A 179 -59.65 -4.69 3.29
N TYR A 180 -59.23 -5.84 2.78
CA TYR A 180 -58.44 -6.80 3.53
C TYR A 180 -57.09 -6.15 3.88
N ASN A 181 -56.86 -5.89 5.16
CA ASN A 181 -55.61 -5.38 5.69
C ASN A 181 -54.86 -6.54 6.38
N PRO A 182 -53.87 -7.18 5.73
CA PRO A 182 -53.15 -8.31 6.30
C PRO A 182 -52.35 -7.94 7.55
N GLN A 183 -52.07 -6.65 7.77
CA GLN A 183 -51.14 -6.18 8.79
C GLN A 183 -51.73 -6.22 10.21
N ALA A 184 -53.06 -6.11 10.33
CA ALA A 184 -53.75 -6.13 11.62
C ALA A 184 -53.81 -7.55 12.25
N GLU A 185 -53.86 -8.61 11.44
CA GLU A 185 -53.85 -9.99 11.94
C GLU A 185 -52.47 -10.42 12.47
N TYR A 186 -51.37 -9.87 11.95
CA TYR A 186 -50.02 -10.23 12.43
C TYR A 186 -49.67 -9.60 13.79
N GLU A 187 -50.19 -8.40 14.09
CA GLU A 187 -49.95 -7.73 15.38
C GLU A 187 -50.70 -8.45 16.52
N GLU A 188 -51.93 -8.91 16.28
CA GLU A 188 -52.73 -9.63 17.28
C GLU A 188 -52.16 -11.02 17.63
N ILE A 189 -51.53 -11.70 16.65
CA ILE A 189 -50.87 -13.01 16.86
C ILE A 189 -49.53 -12.83 17.59
N ALA A 190 -48.81 -11.72 17.33
CA ALA A 190 -47.54 -11.41 17.99
C ALA A 190 -47.73 -11.12 19.49
N ASP A 191 -48.79 -10.39 19.86
CA ASP A 191 -49.10 -10.08 21.25
C ASP A 191 -49.51 -11.34 22.04
N GLN A 192 -50.27 -12.25 21.42
CA GLN A 192 -50.64 -13.54 22.05
C GLN A 192 -49.45 -14.48 22.28
N TRP A 193 -48.38 -14.36 21.47
CA TRP A 193 -47.15 -15.16 21.62
C TRP A 193 -46.20 -14.60 22.68
N ALA A 194 -46.24 -13.29 22.94
CA ALA A 194 -45.41 -12.65 23.96
C ALA A 194 -45.81 -13.07 25.40
N GLU A 195 -47.06 -13.44 25.61
CA GLU A 195 -47.60 -13.71 26.95
C GLU A 195 -47.37 -15.16 27.45
N GLN A 196 -46.89 -16.06 26.58
CA GLN A 196 -46.68 -17.49 26.91
C GLN A 196 -45.23 -17.87 27.21
N VAL A 197 -44.29 -16.91 27.22
CA VAL A 197 -42.87 -17.21 27.53
C VAL A 197 -42.63 -17.08 29.04
N PRO A 198 -42.40 -18.19 29.78
CA PRO A 198 -42.06 -18.09 31.19
C PRO A 198 -40.73 -17.33 31.37
N PRO A 199 -40.62 -16.44 32.38
CA PRO A 199 -39.41 -15.65 32.59
C PRO A 199 -38.25 -16.59 32.94
N GLN A 200 -37.26 -16.68 32.04
CA GLN A 200 -36.02 -17.36 32.36
C GLN A 200 -35.28 -16.56 33.45
N PRO A 201 -34.77 -17.21 34.50
CA PRO A 201 -33.96 -16.53 35.50
C PRO A 201 -32.69 -16.00 34.84
N SER A 202 -32.58 -14.68 34.75
CA SER A 202 -31.36 -13.98 34.35
C SER A 202 -30.26 -14.30 35.35
N ALA A 203 -29.44 -15.30 35.01
CA ALA A 203 -28.15 -15.48 35.65
C ALA A 203 -27.30 -14.27 35.25
N ALA A 204 -26.96 -13.44 36.24
CA ALA A 204 -26.08 -12.29 36.06
C ALA A 204 -24.82 -12.72 35.32
N ALA A 205 -24.68 -12.25 34.08
CA ALA A 205 -23.48 -12.46 33.28
C ALA A 205 -22.29 -11.76 33.96
N PRO A 206 -21.10 -12.37 33.98
CA PRO A 206 -19.91 -11.70 34.49
C PRO A 206 -19.55 -10.57 33.51
N ALA A 207 -19.98 -9.36 33.84
CA ALA A 207 -19.58 -8.15 33.13
C ALA A 207 -18.09 -7.89 33.43
N GLY A 208 -17.21 -8.07 32.44
CA GLY A 208 -15.80 -7.70 32.61
C GLY A 208 -14.81 -8.08 31.50
N ARG A 209 -15.16 -8.92 30.53
CA ARG A 209 -14.20 -9.43 29.52
C ARG A 209 -14.21 -8.67 28.19
N VAL A 210 -15.30 -8.00 27.85
CA VAL A 210 -15.42 -7.27 26.58
C VAL A 210 -14.91 -5.84 26.76
N SER A 211 -13.81 -5.49 26.09
CA SER A 211 -13.34 -4.11 26.02
C SER A 211 -14.08 -3.37 24.91
N GLU A 212 -14.40 -2.09 25.12
CA GLU A 212 -14.97 -1.27 24.07
C GLU A 212 -13.98 -1.07 22.90
N PRO A 213 -14.46 -1.05 21.65
CA PRO A 213 -13.63 -0.74 20.49
C PRO A 213 -13.02 0.66 20.62
N ALA A 214 -11.85 0.88 20.01
CA ALA A 214 -11.18 2.18 20.11
C ALA A 214 -12.09 3.30 19.58
N PRO A 215 -12.09 4.48 20.23
CA PRO A 215 -12.89 5.61 19.77
C PRO A 215 -12.50 6.00 18.34
N LYS A 216 -13.50 6.42 17.55
CA LYS A 216 -13.27 6.93 16.19
C LYS A 216 -12.21 8.06 16.22
N PRO A 217 -11.33 8.13 15.21
CA PRO A 217 -10.28 9.14 15.19
C PRO A 217 -10.88 10.55 15.26
N VAL A 218 -10.29 11.40 16.12
CA VAL A 218 -10.73 12.79 16.28
C VAL A 218 -10.54 13.53 14.97
N GLN A 219 -11.62 14.10 14.46
CA GLN A 219 -11.58 14.88 13.22
C GLN A 219 -10.76 16.16 13.41
N GLY A 220 -9.91 16.44 12.42
CA GLY A 220 -9.08 17.62 12.35
C GLY A 220 -9.81 18.86 11.82
N THR A 221 -9.18 20.02 12.00
CA THR A 221 -9.70 21.33 11.59
C THR A 221 -9.82 21.49 10.06
N ARG A 222 -9.09 20.70 9.27
CA ARG A 222 -9.10 20.79 7.81
C ARG A 222 -10.48 20.55 7.19
N VAL A 223 -11.26 19.60 7.72
CA VAL A 223 -12.61 19.31 7.20
C VAL A 223 -13.54 20.52 7.35
N VAL A 224 -13.48 21.18 8.50
CA VAL A 224 -14.29 22.38 8.79
C VAL A 224 -13.84 23.56 7.93
N ARG A 225 -12.52 23.72 7.74
CA ARG A 225 -11.97 24.78 6.88
C ARG A 225 -12.33 24.60 5.41
N GLU A 226 -12.27 23.38 4.89
CA GLU A 226 -12.60 23.09 3.48
C GLU A 226 -14.12 23.16 3.21
N ALA A 227 -14.95 22.89 4.22
CA ALA A 227 -16.40 23.11 4.13
C ALA A 227 -16.77 24.60 4.03
N GLN A 228 -15.95 25.49 4.59
CA GLN A 228 -16.08 26.94 4.45
C GLN A 228 -15.34 27.38 3.19
N GLN A 229 -15.95 27.19 2.01
CA GLN A 229 -15.35 27.56 0.73
C GLN A 229 -14.96 29.05 0.71
N SER A 230 -13.66 29.35 0.81
CA SER A 230 -13.12 30.66 0.47
C SER A 230 -12.69 30.66 -0.99
N LEU A 231 -13.27 31.54 -1.81
CA LEU A 231 -12.86 31.75 -3.19
C LEU A 231 -11.43 32.31 -3.23
N GLN A 232 -10.44 31.45 -3.48
CA GLN A 232 -9.05 31.85 -3.62
C GLN A 232 -8.64 31.77 -5.10
N LEU A 233 -8.43 32.94 -5.72
CA LEU A 233 -7.82 33.09 -7.03
C LEU A 233 -6.29 33.06 -6.89
N ALA A 234 -5.70 31.91 -6.54
CA ALA A 234 -4.25 31.77 -6.49
C ALA A 234 -3.71 31.14 -7.79
N GLN A 235 -2.62 31.70 -8.33
CA GLN A 235 -1.87 31.11 -9.46
C GLN A 235 -0.92 29.98 -9.04
N ASN A 236 -0.95 29.56 -7.77
CA ASN A 236 -0.06 28.55 -7.21
C ASN A 236 -0.78 27.20 -7.09
N PHE A 237 -0.03 26.10 -7.09
CA PHE A 237 -0.59 24.76 -6.93
C PHE A 237 -1.34 24.62 -5.58
N GLU A 238 -2.62 24.26 -5.65
CA GLU A 238 -3.46 23.98 -4.48
C GLU A 238 -3.57 22.47 -4.23
N LEU A 239 -3.58 22.08 -2.96
CA LEU A 239 -3.79 20.68 -2.57
C LEU A 239 -5.24 20.26 -2.83
N PRO A 240 -5.48 18.99 -3.18
CA PRO A 240 -6.83 18.49 -3.42
C PRO A 240 -7.68 18.55 -2.15
N GLN A 241 -8.98 18.82 -2.32
CA GLN A 241 -9.97 18.86 -1.25
C GLN A 241 -10.36 17.44 -0.82
N LEU A 242 -10.63 17.24 0.47
CA LEU A 242 -11.08 15.95 1.02
C LEU A 242 -12.47 15.54 0.51
N SER A 243 -13.24 16.49 -0.03
CA SER A 243 -14.55 16.27 -0.65
C SER A 243 -14.50 15.34 -1.87
N PHE A 244 -13.36 15.24 -2.56
CA PHE A 244 -13.17 14.30 -3.67
C PHE A 244 -13.10 12.84 -3.22
N LEU A 245 -12.93 12.60 -1.92
CA LEU A 245 -12.88 11.25 -1.35
C LEU A 245 -14.26 10.84 -0.80
N GLY A 246 -14.58 9.56 -0.95
CA GLY A 246 -15.81 8.98 -0.40
C GLY A 246 -15.88 9.09 1.12
N GLU A 247 -17.06 9.48 1.62
CA GLU A 247 -17.32 9.54 3.05
C GLU A 247 -17.57 8.15 3.63
N ALA A 248 -17.12 7.97 4.87
CA ALA A 248 -17.46 6.78 5.63
C ALA A 248 -18.98 6.75 5.84
N ARG A 249 -19.64 5.73 5.30
CA ARG A 249 -21.05 5.50 5.59
C ARG A 249 -21.16 5.14 7.06
N ASN A 250 -21.98 5.87 7.81
CA ASN A 250 -22.30 5.51 9.19
C ASN A 250 -23.06 4.19 9.17
N LEU A 251 -22.34 3.07 9.27
CA LEU A 251 -22.96 1.78 9.49
C LEU A 251 -23.60 1.82 10.88
N VAL A 252 -24.89 1.49 10.91
CA VAL A 252 -25.64 1.20 12.14
C VAL A 252 -24.81 0.23 12.97
N GLN A 253 -24.67 0.50 14.27
CA GLN A 253 -23.95 -0.37 15.22
C GLN A 253 -24.34 -1.83 14.96
N ASP A 254 -23.35 -2.65 14.63
CA ASP A 254 -23.59 -4.05 14.29
C ASP A 254 -24.05 -4.79 15.56
N ALA A 255 -25.30 -5.28 15.55
CA ALA A 255 -25.87 -6.04 16.67
C ALA A 255 -25.04 -7.29 17.01
N SER A 256 -24.28 -7.83 16.04
CA SER A 256 -23.37 -8.96 16.26
C SER A 256 -22.12 -8.61 17.07
N LEU A 257 -21.83 -7.32 17.27
CA LEU A 257 -20.76 -6.81 18.14
C LEU A 257 -21.28 -6.35 19.51
N SER A 258 -22.52 -6.68 19.87
CA SER A 258 -23.02 -6.49 21.24
C SER A 258 -22.18 -7.31 22.23
N ALA A 259 -22.03 -6.78 23.46
CA ALA A 259 -21.22 -7.45 24.48
C ALA A 259 -21.71 -8.88 24.77
N GLU A 260 -23.03 -9.10 24.72
CA GLU A 260 -23.64 -10.43 24.91
C GLU A 260 -23.28 -11.40 23.78
N ALA A 261 -23.34 -10.95 22.51
CA ALA A 261 -22.96 -11.77 21.36
C ALA A 261 -21.46 -12.11 21.36
N LEU A 262 -20.62 -11.15 21.73
CA LEU A 262 -19.17 -11.34 21.85
C LEU A 262 -18.81 -12.33 22.97
N GLU A 263 -19.49 -12.26 24.11
CA GLU A 263 -19.32 -13.20 25.21
C GLU A 263 -19.81 -14.61 24.84
N ALA A 264 -20.94 -14.73 24.12
CA ALA A 264 -21.43 -16.01 23.61
C ALA A 264 -20.44 -16.65 22.63
N ASN A 265 -19.87 -15.84 21.72
CA ASN A 265 -18.84 -16.30 20.79
C ASN A 265 -17.54 -16.69 21.51
N ALA A 266 -17.15 -15.98 22.57
CA ALA A 266 -16.00 -16.34 23.39
C ALA A 266 -16.19 -17.72 24.04
N ARG A 267 -17.36 -17.99 24.63
CA ARG A 267 -17.67 -19.31 25.22
C ARG A 267 -17.67 -20.44 24.18
N LEU A 268 -18.17 -20.16 22.97
CA LEU A 268 -18.12 -21.10 21.86
C LEU A 268 -16.67 -21.40 21.48
N LEU A 269 -15.82 -20.38 21.39
CA LEU A 269 -14.39 -20.55 21.10
C LEU A 269 -13.67 -21.35 22.20
N GLU A 270 -13.97 -21.13 23.48
CA GLU A 270 -13.45 -21.95 24.58
C GLU A 270 -13.82 -23.43 24.43
N GLY A 271 -15.08 -23.73 24.11
CA GLY A 271 -15.53 -25.10 23.86
C GLY A 271 -14.83 -25.76 22.66
N VAL A 272 -14.69 -25.03 21.56
CA VAL A 272 -13.96 -25.52 20.37
C VAL A 272 -12.49 -25.81 20.71
N LEU A 273 -11.83 -24.95 21.48
CA LEU A 273 -10.45 -25.17 21.91
C LEU A 273 -10.34 -26.42 22.80
N GLU A 274 -11.31 -26.63 23.70
CA GLU A 274 -11.37 -27.80 24.56
C GLU A 274 -11.51 -29.10 23.77
N ASP A 275 -12.35 -29.12 22.72
CA ASP A 275 -12.52 -30.27 21.82
C ASP A 275 -11.21 -30.70 21.15
N PHE A 276 -10.32 -29.74 20.84
CA PHE A 276 -8.97 -30.01 20.31
C PHE A 276 -7.91 -30.28 21.39
N GLY A 277 -8.34 -30.39 22.65
CA GLY A 277 -7.48 -30.66 23.80
C GLY A 277 -6.60 -29.47 24.19
N VAL A 278 -7.00 -28.25 23.85
CA VAL A 278 -6.39 -27.00 24.30
C VAL A 278 -7.26 -26.41 25.40
N LYS A 279 -6.82 -26.58 26.66
CA LYS A 279 -7.49 -25.96 27.80
C LYS A 279 -6.94 -24.54 28.00
N GLY A 280 -7.83 -23.59 28.24
CA GLY A 280 -7.49 -22.19 28.50
C GLY A 280 -8.76 -21.36 28.64
N GLU A 281 -8.61 -20.12 29.07
CA GLU A 281 -9.71 -19.19 29.26
C GLU A 281 -9.50 -17.93 28.42
N ILE A 282 -10.58 -17.35 27.91
CA ILE A 282 -10.54 -16.07 27.22
C ILE A 282 -10.61 -14.95 28.26
N ILE A 283 -9.51 -14.22 28.38
CA ILE A 283 -9.38 -13.14 29.37
C ILE A 283 -9.99 -11.83 28.89
N ASN A 284 -9.85 -11.51 27.59
CA ASN A 284 -10.39 -10.29 27.00
C ASN A 284 -10.87 -10.52 25.57
N VAL A 285 -11.89 -9.76 25.19
CA VAL A 285 -12.40 -9.66 23.82
C VAL A 285 -12.31 -8.21 23.36
N ARG A 286 -11.57 -7.97 22.29
CA ARG A 286 -11.38 -6.64 21.69
C ARG A 286 -11.99 -6.62 20.29
N PRO A 287 -13.22 -6.09 20.12
CA PRO A 287 -13.82 -5.96 18.80
C PRO A 287 -13.10 -4.88 17.99
N GLY A 288 -12.88 -5.17 16.71
CA GLY A 288 -12.26 -4.27 15.74
C GLY A 288 -13.15 -4.03 14.53
N PRO A 289 -12.72 -3.20 13.55
CA PRO A 289 -13.52 -2.90 12.36
C PRO A 289 -13.69 -4.10 11.41
N VAL A 290 -12.68 -4.97 11.32
CA VAL A 290 -12.66 -6.11 10.36
C VAL A 290 -12.62 -7.45 11.09
N VAL A 291 -11.89 -7.51 12.19
CA VAL A 291 -11.67 -8.72 13.00
C VAL A 291 -11.91 -8.40 14.47
N THR A 292 -12.25 -9.41 15.26
CA THR A 292 -12.28 -9.36 16.72
C THR A 292 -11.13 -10.17 17.26
N LEU A 293 -10.39 -9.60 18.21
CA LEU A 293 -9.28 -10.25 18.90
C LEU A 293 -9.78 -10.85 20.22
N TYR A 294 -9.66 -12.16 20.34
CA TYR A 294 -9.87 -12.91 21.57
C TYR A 294 -8.51 -13.23 22.19
N GLU A 295 -8.27 -12.77 23.41
CA GLU A 295 -7.05 -13.04 24.16
C GLU A 295 -7.24 -14.33 24.98
N LEU A 296 -6.60 -15.41 24.55
CA LEU A 296 -6.58 -16.71 25.23
C LEU A 296 -5.40 -16.79 26.20
N GLU A 297 -5.66 -17.11 27.46
CA GLU A 297 -4.65 -17.56 28.40
C GLU A 297 -4.66 -19.11 28.46
N PRO A 298 -3.67 -19.79 27.88
CA PRO A 298 -3.64 -21.24 27.86
C PRO A 298 -3.27 -21.82 29.24
N ALA A 299 -3.80 -22.99 29.55
CA ALA A 299 -3.44 -23.71 30.76
C ALA A 299 -1.94 -24.05 30.81
N PRO A 300 -1.32 -24.13 32.00
CA PRO A 300 0.09 -24.48 32.14
C PRO A 300 0.46 -25.77 31.41
N GLY A 301 1.55 -25.73 30.63
CA GLY A 301 2.05 -26.88 29.87
C GLY A 301 1.55 -26.96 28.43
N ILE A 302 0.59 -26.14 28.01
CA ILE A 302 0.20 -26.01 26.60
C ILE A 302 1.22 -25.13 25.87
N LYS A 303 1.82 -25.66 24.80
CA LYS A 303 2.76 -24.91 23.95
C LYS A 303 1.99 -23.98 23.01
N SER A 304 2.44 -22.73 22.87
CA SER A 304 1.83 -21.77 21.94
C SER A 304 1.81 -22.26 20.49
N SER A 305 2.82 -23.03 20.07
CA SER A 305 2.88 -23.63 18.74
C SER A 305 1.72 -24.58 18.43
N ARG A 306 1.17 -25.25 19.45
CA ARG A 306 0.00 -26.14 19.28
C ARG A 306 -1.24 -25.33 18.93
N VAL A 307 -1.49 -24.24 19.65
CA VAL A 307 -2.64 -23.37 19.39
C VAL A 307 -2.52 -22.69 18.02
N ILE A 308 -1.31 -22.24 17.67
CA ILE A 308 -1.03 -21.64 16.35
C ILE A 308 -1.29 -22.64 15.22
N GLY A 309 -0.93 -23.92 15.41
CA GLY A 309 -1.17 -24.98 14.43
C GLY A 309 -2.64 -25.37 14.25
N LEU A 310 -3.52 -24.98 15.17
CA LEU A 310 -4.97 -25.26 15.10
C LEU A 310 -5.77 -24.14 14.41
N ALA A 311 -5.11 -23.12 13.84
CA ALA A 311 -5.79 -21.96 13.26
C ALA A 311 -6.87 -22.33 12.22
N ASP A 312 -6.55 -23.23 11.27
CA ASP A 312 -7.49 -23.65 10.22
C ASP A 312 -8.67 -24.47 10.79
N ASP A 313 -8.41 -25.32 11.79
CA ASP A 313 -9.45 -26.09 12.47
C ASP A 313 -10.38 -25.21 13.31
N ILE A 314 -9.83 -24.21 14.00
CA ILE A 314 -10.61 -23.20 14.71
C ILE A 314 -11.48 -22.43 13.70
N ALA A 315 -10.91 -21.97 12.58
CA ALA A 315 -11.68 -21.28 11.56
C ALA A 315 -12.86 -22.12 11.07
N ARG A 316 -12.63 -23.40 10.80
CA ARG A 316 -13.66 -24.36 10.38
C ARG A 316 -14.75 -24.55 11.43
N SER A 317 -14.40 -24.78 12.69
CA SER A 317 -15.38 -25.01 13.77
C SER A 317 -16.15 -23.74 14.14
N MET A 318 -15.53 -22.57 14.02
CA MET A 318 -16.16 -21.26 14.26
C MET A 318 -16.96 -20.75 13.06
N SER A 319 -17.03 -21.52 11.96
CA SER A 319 -17.64 -21.08 10.69
C SER A 319 -17.07 -19.75 10.16
N ALA A 320 -15.78 -19.51 10.38
CA ALA A 320 -15.06 -18.33 9.92
C ALA A 320 -14.27 -18.62 8.64
N ILE A 321 -14.12 -17.61 7.78
CA ILE A 321 -13.36 -17.73 6.51
C ILE A 321 -11.88 -18.07 6.77
N ALA A 322 -11.31 -17.48 7.81
CA ALA A 322 -9.94 -17.70 8.25
C ALA A 322 -9.81 -17.31 9.72
N CYS A 323 -8.78 -17.81 10.38
CA CYS A 323 -8.41 -17.46 11.74
C CYS A 323 -6.92 -17.16 11.77
N ARG A 324 -6.51 -16.09 12.47
CA ARG A 324 -5.10 -15.81 12.72
C ARG A 324 -4.80 -15.98 14.20
N VAL A 325 -3.81 -16.82 14.51
CA VAL A 325 -3.39 -17.09 15.88
C VAL A 325 -1.94 -16.63 16.04
N ALA A 326 -1.69 -15.75 17.00
CA ALA A 326 -0.36 -15.20 17.26
C ALA A 326 -0.16 -14.91 18.75
N VAL A 327 1.09 -14.94 19.21
CA VAL A 327 1.41 -14.52 20.59
C VAL A 327 1.29 -13.00 20.73
N VAL A 328 0.71 -12.52 21.84
CA VAL A 328 0.61 -11.09 22.12
C VAL A 328 1.91 -10.60 22.77
N PRO A 329 2.65 -9.67 22.16
CA PRO A 329 3.89 -9.17 22.74
C PRO A 329 3.66 -8.54 24.12
N GLY A 330 4.50 -8.91 25.10
CA GLY A 330 4.45 -8.32 26.45
C GLY A 330 3.32 -8.85 27.35
N ARG A 331 2.54 -9.85 26.92
CA ARG A 331 1.49 -10.49 27.73
C ARG A 331 1.60 -12.01 27.64
N ASN A 332 1.20 -12.73 28.70
CA ASN A 332 1.12 -14.20 28.69
C ASN A 332 -0.19 -14.68 28.03
N ALA A 333 -0.49 -14.15 26.85
CA ALA A 333 -1.74 -14.41 26.14
C ALA A 333 -1.46 -14.71 24.66
N ILE A 334 -2.29 -15.58 24.10
CA ILE A 334 -2.33 -15.90 22.67
C ILE A 334 -3.53 -15.18 22.08
N GLY A 335 -3.29 -14.33 21.09
CA GLY A 335 -4.32 -13.63 20.35
C GLY A 335 -4.89 -14.53 19.27
N ILE A 336 -6.22 -14.72 19.30
CA ILE A 336 -7.00 -15.39 18.27
C ILE A 336 -7.84 -14.32 17.58
N GLU A 337 -7.53 -14.03 16.32
CA GLU A 337 -8.21 -13.02 15.51
C GLU A 337 -9.21 -13.71 14.59
N LEU A 338 -10.50 -13.45 14.81
CA LEU A 338 -11.59 -13.98 13.98
C LEU A 338 -12.26 -12.84 13.21
N PRO A 339 -12.60 -13.03 11.92
CA PRO A 339 -13.31 -12.03 11.14
C PRO A 339 -14.71 -11.77 11.68
N ASN A 340 -15.11 -10.51 11.69
CA ASN A 340 -16.48 -10.12 12.05
C ASN A 340 -17.48 -10.58 10.97
N GLN A 341 -18.74 -10.78 11.36
CA GLN A 341 -19.81 -11.11 10.42
C GLN A 341 -20.03 -10.01 9.38
N ARG A 342 -20.01 -8.74 9.81
CA ARG A 342 -19.95 -7.58 8.90
C ARG A 342 -18.64 -6.84 9.09
N ARG A 343 -17.87 -6.72 8.01
CA ARG A 343 -16.61 -5.99 8.00
C ARG A 343 -16.88 -4.53 7.65
N GLU A 344 -16.38 -3.61 8.47
CA GLU A 344 -16.40 -2.19 8.17
C GLU A 344 -15.37 -1.87 7.07
N THR A 345 -15.78 -1.04 6.09
CA THR A 345 -14.85 -0.52 5.09
C THR A 345 -14.06 0.63 5.69
N VAL A 346 -12.74 0.56 5.64
CA VAL A 346 -11.85 1.65 6.09
C VAL A 346 -11.70 2.67 4.97
N TYR A 347 -12.21 3.88 5.16
CA TYR A 347 -12.16 4.94 4.15
C TYR A 347 -10.89 5.78 4.31
N LEU A 348 -10.21 6.05 3.19
CA LEU A 348 -9.03 6.93 3.18
C LEU A 348 -9.35 8.34 3.71
N ARG A 349 -10.52 8.88 3.35
CA ARG A 349 -10.97 10.21 3.80
C ARG A 349 -10.96 10.33 5.32
N GLU A 350 -11.42 9.29 6.02
CA GLU A 350 -11.51 9.26 7.48
C GLU A 350 -10.12 9.42 8.13
N ILE A 351 -9.12 8.75 7.58
CA ILE A 351 -7.75 8.81 8.09
C ILE A 351 -7.08 10.14 7.73
N LEU A 352 -7.29 10.64 6.51
CA LEU A 352 -6.74 11.94 6.10
C LEU A 352 -7.38 13.11 6.85
N SER A 353 -8.63 12.96 7.30
CA SER A 353 -9.31 13.91 8.16
C SER A 353 -8.91 13.79 9.62
N ALA A 354 -8.21 12.73 10.03
CA ALA A 354 -7.82 12.54 11.41
C ALA A 354 -6.77 13.58 11.82
N LYS A 355 -6.89 14.08 13.05
CA LYS A 355 -5.90 15.00 13.64
C LYS A 355 -4.47 14.44 13.58
N ASP A 356 -4.33 13.13 13.79
CA ASP A 356 -3.05 12.42 13.71
C ASP A 356 -2.37 12.61 12.36
N TYR A 357 -3.13 12.62 11.27
CA TYR A 357 -2.60 12.88 9.93
C TYR A 357 -2.34 14.37 9.71
N GLU A 358 -3.26 15.25 10.08
CA GLU A 358 -3.14 16.70 9.89
C GLU A 358 -1.90 17.28 10.61
N GLU A 359 -1.66 16.87 11.85
CA GLU A 359 -0.61 17.41 12.71
C GLU A 359 0.71 16.63 12.65
N THR A 360 0.74 15.52 11.89
CA THR A 360 1.94 14.70 11.73
C THR A 360 3.13 15.56 11.25
N ARG A 361 4.35 15.30 11.73
CA ARG A 361 5.59 15.98 11.27
C ARG A 361 6.47 15.10 10.37
N GLN A 362 5.92 13.99 9.89
CA GLN A 362 6.60 13.06 8.99
C GLN A 362 6.83 13.72 7.63
N LYS A 363 7.98 13.41 7.00
CA LYS A 363 8.35 14.01 5.72
C LYS A 363 7.58 13.37 4.56
N LEU A 364 7.48 12.05 4.55
CA LEU A 364 6.75 11.28 3.54
C LEU A 364 5.73 10.39 4.24
N ALA A 365 4.67 11.02 4.75
CA ALA A 365 3.60 10.32 5.46
C ALA A 365 2.78 9.44 4.50
N LEU A 366 2.72 8.14 4.80
CA LEU A 366 1.94 7.14 4.09
C LEU A 366 0.84 6.61 5.00
N VAL A 367 -0.42 6.75 4.57
CA VAL A 367 -1.54 6.12 5.24
C VAL A 367 -1.56 4.64 4.86
N LEU A 368 -1.59 3.75 5.87
CA LEU A 368 -1.67 2.30 5.67
C LEU A 368 -3.07 1.75 5.94
N GLY A 369 -3.86 2.41 6.78
CA GLY A 369 -5.20 1.97 7.17
C GLY A 369 -5.45 2.16 8.66
N LYS A 370 -6.20 1.23 9.25
CA LYS A 370 -6.46 1.16 10.70
C LYS A 370 -5.82 -0.09 11.30
N THR A 371 -5.47 -0.05 12.58
CA THR A 371 -5.07 -1.24 13.35
C THR A 371 -6.27 -2.18 13.54
N ILE A 372 -6.02 -3.37 14.11
CA ILE A 372 -7.09 -4.28 14.55
C ILE A 372 -8.04 -3.62 15.56
N GLY A 373 -7.59 -2.60 16.30
CA GLY A 373 -8.42 -1.86 17.25
C GLY A 373 -9.18 -0.69 16.61
N GLY A 374 -8.90 -0.33 15.35
CA GLY A 374 -9.54 0.79 14.66
C GLY A 374 -8.74 2.10 14.65
N GLU A 375 -7.56 2.13 15.28
CA GLU A 375 -6.70 3.32 15.33
C GLU A 375 -6.01 3.57 13.99
N PRO A 376 -5.88 4.82 13.52
CA PRO A 376 -5.22 5.13 12.25
C PRO A 376 -3.72 4.79 12.27
N VAL A 377 -3.22 4.20 11.19
CA VAL A 377 -1.80 3.84 11.02
C VAL A 377 -1.18 4.69 9.92
N ILE A 378 -0.24 5.55 10.31
CA ILE A 378 0.49 6.46 9.41
C ILE A 378 1.99 6.22 9.57
N ALA A 379 2.64 5.85 8.48
CA ALA A 379 4.06 5.50 8.44
C ALA A 379 4.89 6.53 7.67
N ASP A 380 6.15 6.74 8.06
CA ASP A 380 7.05 7.68 7.38
C ASP A 380 8.00 6.94 6.44
N LEU A 381 7.83 7.10 5.13
CA LEU A 381 8.72 6.51 4.13
C LEU A 381 10.15 7.08 4.23
N ALA A 382 10.34 8.29 4.75
CA ALA A 382 11.68 8.82 4.94
C ALA A 382 12.46 8.11 6.06
N LYS A 383 11.76 7.49 7.02
CA LYS A 383 12.37 6.67 8.09
C LYS A 383 12.55 5.21 7.66
N MET A 384 11.73 4.74 6.72
CA MET A 384 11.84 3.44 6.06
C MET A 384 12.20 3.66 4.60
N PRO A 385 13.48 3.96 4.28
CA PRO A 385 13.88 4.61 3.02
C PRO A 385 13.46 3.84 1.77
N HIS A 386 13.19 2.54 1.90
CA HIS A 386 12.62 1.70 0.86
C HIS A 386 11.53 0.81 1.47
N LEU A 387 10.45 0.58 0.71
CA LEU A 387 9.32 -0.26 1.10
C LEU A 387 9.09 -1.32 0.01
N LEU A 388 8.94 -2.58 0.42
CA LEU A 388 8.53 -3.68 -0.46
C LEU A 388 7.04 -3.98 -0.20
N VAL A 389 6.23 -3.95 -1.25
CA VAL A 389 4.80 -4.31 -1.19
C VAL A 389 4.57 -5.54 -2.05
N ALA A 390 4.08 -6.62 -1.44
CA ALA A 390 3.77 -7.88 -2.11
C ALA A 390 2.36 -8.35 -1.72
N GLY A 391 1.69 -9.05 -2.64
CA GLY A 391 0.35 -9.57 -2.43
C GLY A 391 -0.17 -10.30 -3.67
N THR A 392 -1.04 -11.29 -3.46
CA THR A 392 -1.73 -12.01 -4.54
C THR A 392 -2.77 -11.12 -5.22
N THR A 393 -3.23 -11.51 -6.40
CA THR A 393 -4.34 -10.79 -7.07
C THR A 393 -5.58 -10.77 -6.17
N GLY A 394 -6.23 -9.61 -6.05
CA GLY A 394 -7.40 -9.43 -5.18
C GLY A 394 -7.09 -9.21 -3.70
N SER A 395 -5.83 -9.30 -3.27
CA SER A 395 -5.44 -9.03 -1.86
C SER A 395 -5.50 -7.54 -1.46
N GLY A 396 -5.72 -6.63 -2.41
CA GLY A 396 -5.75 -5.19 -2.18
C GLY A 396 -4.42 -4.46 -2.43
N LYS A 397 -3.41 -5.11 -3.00
CA LYS A 397 -2.10 -4.49 -3.33
C LYS A 397 -2.24 -3.16 -4.09
N SER A 398 -3.01 -3.15 -5.16
CA SER A 398 -3.17 -1.97 -6.01
C SER A 398 -3.89 -0.83 -5.29
N VAL A 399 -4.92 -1.16 -4.50
CA VAL A 399 -5.62 -0.21 -3.63
C VAL A 399 -4.67 0.39 -2.59
N ALA A 400 -3.80 -0.43 -1.99
CA ALA A 400 -2.80 0.02 -1.03
C ALA A 400 -1.77 0.97 -1.66
N ILE A 401 -1.29 0.67 -2.88
CA ILE A 401 -0.37 1.56 -3.60
C ILE A 401 -1.04 2.90 -3.91
N ASN A 402 -2.27 2.91 -4.41
CA ASN A 402 -3.02 4.14 -4.67
C ASN A 402 -3.25 4.94 -3.38
N THR A 403 -3.52 4.25 -2.27
CA THR A 403 -3.65 4.88 -0.95
C THR A 403 -2.35 5.56 -0.51
N MET A 404 -1.20 4.92 -0.71
CA MET A 404 0.11 5.50 -0.41
C MET A 404 0.41 6.72 -1.29
N ILE A 405 0.14 6.64 -2.59
CA ILE A 405 0.34 7.76 -3.53
C ILE A 405 -0.57 8.94 -3.15
N LEU A 406 -1.85 8.69 -2.89
CA LEU A 406 -2.80 9.72 -2.48
C LEU A 406 -2.42 10.35 -1.14
N SER A 407 -1.86 9.59 -0.20
CA SER A 407 -1.34 10.15 1.06
C SER A 407 -0.34 11.27 0.77
N ILE A 408 0.61 11.01 -0.14
CA ILE A 408 1.60 12.00 -0.55
C ILE A 408 0.92 13.20 -1.26
N LEU A 409 0.04 12.95 -2.23
CA LEU A 409 -0.60 13.99 -3.04
C LEU A 409 -1.51 14.94 -2.23
N TYR A 410 -2.16 14.44 -1.17
CA TYR A 410 -3.01 15.25 -0.30
C TYR A 410 -2.23 16.13 0.69
N ARG A 411 -0.90 16.01 0.71
CA ARG A 411 -0.03 16.65 1.72
C ARG A 411 1.13 17.44 1.12
N LEU A 412 1.74 16.95 0.04
CA LEU A 412 2.96 17.51 -0.53
C LEU A 412 2.70 18.12 -1.90
N THR A 413 3.24 19.32 -2.12
CA THR A 413 3.20 20.01 -3.42
C THR A 413 4.26 19.45 -4.37
N PRO A 414 4.16 19.70 -5.69
CA PRO A 414 5.15 19.27 -6.68
C PRO A 414 6.58 19.76 -6.43
N ASP A 415 6.74 20.87 -5.70
CA ASP A 415 8.06 21.41 -5.33
C ASP A 415 8.69 20.66 -4.15
N GLN A 416 7.86 20.01 -3.33
CA GLN A 416 8.28 19.27 -2.14
C GLN A 416 8.61 17.81 -2.46
N VAL A 417 7.89 17.21 -3.41
CA VAL A 417 8.10 15.81 -3.78
C VAL A 417 7.96 15.62 -5.29
N LYS A 418 8.87 14.82 -5.83
CA LYS A 418 8.90 14.44 -7.22
C LYS A 418 8.91 12.92 -7.32
N MET A 419 8.12 12.39 -8.24
CA MET A 419 7.87 10.96 -8.38
C MET A 419 8.30 10.46 -9.77
N ILE A 420 8.82 9.25 -9.80
CA ILE A 420 9.02 8.46 -11.01
C ILE A 420 8.12 7.24 -10.84
N MET A 421 7.18 7.05 -11.76
CA MET A 421 6.27 5.92 -11.75
C MET A 421 6.64 4.98 -12.90
N ILE A 422 6.79 3.70 -12.58
CA ILE A 422 7.13 2.64 -13.53
C ILE A 422 6.01 1.62 -13.49
N ASP A 423 5.28 1.47 -14.59
CA ASP A 423 4.18 0.51 -14.74
C ASP A 423 4.35 -0.31 -16.02
N PRO A 424 5.10 -1.42 -15.97
CA PRO A 424 5.35 -2.24 -17.14
C PRO A 424 4.10 -2.98 -17.64
N LYS A 425 3.02 -3.01 -16.85
CA LYS A 425 1.76 -3.68 -17.21
C LYS A 425 0.66 -2.72 -17.63
N MET A 426 0.84 -1.42 -17.42
CA MET A 426 -0.13 -0.36 -17.75
C MET A 426 -1.51 -0.56 -17.11
N LEU A 427 -1.55 -1.04 -15.86
CA LEU A 427 -2.80 -1.36 -15.18
C LEU A 427 -3.14 -0.39 -14.06
N GLU A 428 -2.15 0.05 -13.29
CA GLU A 428 -2.40 0.65 -11.98
C GLU A 428 -1.97 2.11 -11.92
N LEU A 429 -0.82 2.44 -12.52
CA LEU A 429 -0.22 3.78 -12.37
C LEU A 429 -0.44 4.69 -13.58
N SER A 430 -0.93 4.15 -14.70
CA SER A 430 -1.21 4.93 -15.91
C SER A 430 -2.21 6.06 -15.67
N ILE A 431 -3.12 5.91 -14.69
CA ILE A 431 -4.08 6.95 -14.29
C ILE A 431 -3.42 8.21 -13.72
N TYR A 432 -2.17 8.11 -13.24
CA TYR A 432 -1.44 9.25 -12.69
C TYR A 432 -0.65 10.02 -13.74
N ASP A 433 -0.71 9.64 -15.02
CA ASP A 433 0.02 10.34 -16.06
C ASP A 433 -0.44 11.81 -16.17
N GLY A 434 0.52 12.72 -16.30
CA GLY A 434 0.25 14.17 -16.39
C GLY A 434 0.14 14.93 -15.06
N ILE A 435 0.20 14.27 -13.88
CA ILE A 435 0.24 15.01 -12.61
C ILE A 435 1.54 15.83 -12.47
N PRO A 436 1.51 17.04 -11.88
CA PRO A 436 2.69 17.91 -11.81
C PRO A 436 3.82 17.38 -10.91
N HIS A 437 3.53 16.38 -10.08
CA HIS A 437 4.52 15.71 -9.23
C HIS A 437 5.44 14.76 -10.00
N LEU A 438 5.10 14.37 -11.23
CA LEU A 438 5.94 13.47 -12.03
C LEU A 438 7.18 14.19 -12.58
N LEU A 439 8.32 13.50 -12.60
CA LEU A 439 9.53 13.95 -13.30
C LEU A 439 9.52 13.58 -14.78
N THR A 440 8.91 12.45 -15.08
CA THR A 440 8.75 11.91 -16.43
C THR A 440 7.34 11.34 -16.54
N PRO A 441 6.77 11.23 -17.75
CA PRO A 441 5.57 10.42 -17.96
C PRO A 441 5.74 9.01 -17.39
N VAL A 442 4.62 8.35 -17.09
CA VAL A 442 4.64 7.00 -16.52
C VAL A 442 5.43 6.06 -17.44
N VAL A 443 6.47 5.43 -16.89
CA VAL A 443 7.40 4.61 -17.67
C VAL A 443 6.83 3.21 -17.84
N THR A 444 6.50 2.86 -19.08
CA THR A 444 5.93 1.55 -19.44
C THR A 444 6.95 0.60 -20.05
N ASP A 445 7.94 1.12 -20.78
CA ASP A 445 9.01 0.32 -21.38
C ASP A 445 10.06 -0.07 -20.32
N PRO A 446 10.31 -1.38 -20.10
CA PRO A 446 11.34 -1.85 -19.18
C PRO A 446 12.74 -1.29 -19.47
N LYS A 447 13.07 -1.03 -20.73
CA LYS A 447 14.37 -0.44 -21.10
C LYS A 447 14.48 1.01 -20.64
N LYS A 448 13.40 1.77 -20.75
CA LYS A 448 13.34 3.15 -20.23
C LYS A 448 13.36 3.17 -18.70
N ALA A 449 12.78 2.16 -18.05
CA ALA A 449 12.82 2.03 -16.59
C ALA A 449 14.25 1.94 -16.05
N VAL A 450 15.15 1.22 -16.73
CA VAL A 450 16.57 1.13 -16.36
C VAL A 450 17.28 2.48 -16.44
N VAL A 451 16.86 3.37 -17.33
CA VAL A 451 17.44 4.73 -17.47
C VAL A 451 16.90 5.67 -16.40
N ALA A 452 15.69 5.43 -15.90
CA ALA A 452 15.04 6.25 -14.89
C ALA A 452 15.49 5.93 -13.45
N LEU A 453 15.95 4.69 -13.21
CA LEU A 453 16.56 4.22 -11.96
C LEU A 453 18.05 4.61 -11.89
#